data_AF-A0A2A2ED23-F1
#
_entry.id   AF-A0A2A2ED23-F1
#
_cell.length_a   1.000
_cell.length_b   1.000
_cell.length_c   1.000
_cell.angle_alpha   90.00
_cell.angle_beta   90.00
_cell.angle_gamma   90.00
#
_symmetry.space_group_name_H-M   'P 1'
#
loop_
_entity.id
_entity.type
_entity.pdbx_description
1 polymer ?
#
loop_
_entity_poly.entity_id
_entity_poly.type
_entity_poly.pdbx_seq_one_letter_code
_entity_poly.pdbx_strand_id
1 'polypeptide(L)'
;MAHDGTREAVREGLPVGAAFVERAHGIADGLNGRAMDWTELPVGGCFRINDMGDCVTAESWDEVWEGHRLEEQAWMLCANGRYPAADVEAMTPEGIRAAYDDPDFQPDCAFYTERYDWDVEADQAEADAVPAGAFRPGALMRCGALTPWCQGATLSFCVHGPCVETTVLDVV
;
A
#
# COMPACT_ATOMS: atom_id res chain seq x y z
N MET A 1 20.44 -33.00 2.44
CA MET A 1 19.36 -32.20 3.05
C MET A 1 20.05 -30.99 3.64
N ALA A 2 20.00 -29.87 2.92
CA ALA A 2 20.56 -28.61 3.40
C ALA A 2 19.64 -28.13 4.53
N HIS A 3 20.18 -28.06 5.74
CA HIS A 3 19.49 -27.42 6.85
C HIS A 3 19.29 -25.96 6.46
N ASP A 4 18.03 -25.54 6.37
CA ASP A 4 17.64 -24.13 6.24
C ASP A 4 18.11 -23.42 7.51
N GLY A 5 19.34 -22.91 7.47
CA GLY A 5 20.00 -22.20 8.58
C GLY A 5 19.28 -20.92 9.01
N THR A 6 18.14 -20.59 8.41
CA THR A 6 17.36 -19.40 8.73
C THR A 6 16.41 -19.58 9.90
N ARG A 7 15.91 -20.79 10.16
CA ARG A 7 15.09 -21.04 11.37
C ARG A 7 15.89 -20.94 12.68
N GLU A 8 17.21 -20.79 12.61
CA GLU A 8 18.12 -20.83 13.77
C GLU A 8 18.57 -19.44 14.28
N ALA A 9 18.18 -18.34 13.63
CA ALA A 9 18.78 -17.02 13.89
C ALA A 9 17.91 -16.03 14.71
N VAL A 10 16.60 -16.25 14.85
CA VAL A 10 15.75 -15.38 15.70
C VAL A 10 15.82 -15.89 17.13
N ARG A 11 16.98 -15.70 17.77
CA ARG A 11 17.12 -15.89 19.22
C ARG A 11 16.67 -14.62 19.91
N GLU A 12 15.76 -14.76 20.86
CA GLU A 12 15.34 -13.66 21.72
C GLU A 12 16.60 -13.00 22.32
N GLY A 13 16.79 -11.71 22.04
CA GLY A 13 17.91 -10.90 22.54
C GLY A 13 19.03 -10.53 21.55
N LEU A 14 19.00 -10.99 20.29
CA LEU A 14 19.93 -10.51 19.25
C LEU A 14 19.18 -9.74 18.15
N PRO A 15 19.83 -8.75 17.49
CA PRO A 15 19.27 -8.08 16.33
C PRO A 15 18.93 -9.05 15.20
N VAL A 16 17.83 -8.81 14.48
CA VAL A 16 17.36 -9.67 13.40
C VAL A 16 18.23 -9.61 12.14
N GLY A 17 18.86 -8.45 11.87
CA GLY A 17 19.78 -8.21 10.75
C GLY A 17 19.12 -8.13 9.37
N ALA A 18 19.92 -7.69 8.39
CA ALA A 18 19.49 -7.44 7.00
C ALA A 18 18.83 -8.65 6.32
N ALA A 19 19.38 -9.86 6.52
CA ALA A 19 18.84 -11.06 5.87
C ALA A 19 17.42 -11.42 6.33
N PHE A 20 17.02 -11.00 7.54
CA PHE A 20 15.65 -11.17 8.03
C PHE A 20 14.70 -10.16 7.36
N VAL A 21 15.11 -8.89 7.29
CA VAL A 21 14.30 -7.83 6.65
C VAL A 21 14.13 -8.09 5.15
N GLU A 22 15.19 -8.51 4.44
CA GLU A 22 15.10 -8.92 3.03
C GLU A 22 14.12 -10.08 2.81
N ARG A 23 14.08 -11.04 3.74
CA ARG A 23 13.11 -12.13 3.69
C ARG A 23 11.69 -11.63 3.91
N ALA A 24 11.49 -10.71 4.84
CA ALA A 24 10.19 -10.10 5.06
C ALA A 24 9.67 -9.41 3.78
N HIS A 25 10.53 -8.68 3.06
CA HIS A 25 10.20 -8.14 1.74
C HIS A 25 9.89 -9.24 0.71
N GLY A 26 10.69 -10.31 0.67
CA GLY A 26 10.44 -11.43 -0.26
C GLY A 26 9.14 -12.18 0.02
N ILE A 27 8.67 -12.24 1.27
CA ILE A 27 7.34 -12.76 1.62
C ILE A 27 6.26 -11.77 1.18
N ALA A 28 6.45 -10.48 1.47
CA ALA A 28 5.52 -9.42 1.10
C ALA A 28 5.32 -9.30 -0.43
N ASP A 29 6.31 -9.67 -1.25
CA ASP A 29 6.14 -9.76 -2.71
C ASP A 29 4.99 -10.70 -3.11
N GLY A 30 4.65 -11.68 -2.27
CA GLY A 30 3.49 -12.55 -2.44
C GLY A 30 2.14 -11.80 -2.39
N LEU A 31 2.09 -10.62 -1.76
CA LEU A 31 0.90 -9.76 -1.72
C LEU A 31 0.63 -9.12 -3.07
N ASN A 32 1.68 -8.74 -3.83
CA ASN A 32 1.54 -8.06 -5.12
C ASN A 32 0.78 -8.92 -6.15
N GLY A 33 0.94 -10.24 -6.10
CA GLY A 33 0.19 -11.17 -6.96
C GLY A 33 -1.29 -11.32 -6.60
N ARG A 34 -1.72 -10.75 -5.46
CA ARG A 34 -3.08 -10.82 -4.91
C ARG A 34 -3.71 -9.42 -4.75
N ALA A 35 -2.97 -8.38 -5.15
CA ALA A 35 -3.39 -7.00 -5.07
C ALA A 35 -4.62 -6.75 -5.96
N MET A 36 -5.55 -5.97 -5.43
CA MET A 36 -6.78 -5.52 -6.08
C MET A 36 -6.96 -4.03 -5.82
N ASP A 37 -7.65 -3.37 -6.74
CA ASP A 37 -8.11 -2.00 -6.52
C ASP A 37 -9.15 -1.97 -5.38
N TRP A 38 -9.18 -0.88 -4.62
CA TRP A 38 -10.17 -0.65 -3.58
C TRP A 38 -11.60 -0.96 -4.04
N THR A 39 -11.94 -0.53 -5.26
CA THR A 39 -13.28 -0.66 -5.84
C THR A 39 -13.67 -2.09 -6.20
N GLU A 40 -12.70 -3.01 -6.30
CA GLU A 40 -12.90 -4.42 -6.63
C GLU A 40 -12.94 -5.34 -5.40
N LEU A 41 -12.56 -4.84 -4.22
CA LEU A 41 -12.54 -5.63 -2.99
C LEU A 41 -13.94 -6.07 -2.54
N PRO A 42 -14.12 -7.28 -2.00
CA PRO A 42 -15.34 -7.62 -1.30
C PRO A 42 -15.53 -6.75 -0.05
N VAL A 43 -16.78 -6.60 0.41
CA VAL A 43 -17.09 -6.03 1.72
C VAL A 43 -16.42 -6.87 2.81
N GLY A 44 -15.71 -6.22 3.72
CA GLY A 44 -15.00 -6.84 4.82
C GLY A 44 -13.61 -6.25 5.07
N GLY A 45 -12.87 -6.93 5.95
CA GLY A 45 -11.50 -6.57 6.31
C GLY A 45 -10.54 -6.71 5.12
N CYS A 46 -9.72 -5.70 4.94
CA CYS A 46 -8.67 -5.67 3.92
C CYS A 46 -7.45 -4.91 4.42
N PHE A 47 -6.35 -5.06 3.72
CA PHE A 47 -5.11 -4.36 4.00
C PHE A 47 -4.73 -3.55 2.78
N ARG A 48 -4.53 -2.25 2.96
CA ARG A 48 -3.74 -1.48 2.00
C ARG A 48 -2.30 -1.95 2.12
N ILE A 49 -1.60 -2.11 1.00
CA ILE A 49 -0.23 -2.64 1.00
C ILE A 49 0.81 -1.63 0.50
N ASN A 50 0.38 -0.52 -0.12
CA ASN A 50 1.26 0.55 -0.57
C ASN A 50 0.55 1.91 -0.72
N ASP A 51 1.32 2.94 -1.00
CA ASP A 51 0.83 4.31 -1.26
C ASP A 51 0.07 4.45 -2.59
N MET A 52 0.24 3.51 -3.52
CA MET A 52 -0.50 3.49 -4.80
C MET A 52 -1.98 3.11 -4.64
N GLY A 53 -2.37 2.57 -3.49
CA GLY A 53 -3.75 2.19 -3.19
C GLY A 53 -4.07 0.73 -3.48
N ASP A 54 -3.05 -0.08 -3.75
CA ASP A 54 -3.22 -1.52 -3.86
C ASP A 54 -3.64 -2.10 -2.52
N CYS A 55 -4.62 -2.99 -2.56
CA CYS A 55 -5.19 -3.64 -1.39
C CYS A 55 -5.27 -5.15 -1.56
N VAL A 56 -5.29 -5.88 -0.46
CA VAL A 56 -5.55 -7.32 -0.43
C VAL A 56 -6.64 -7.63 0.59
N THR A 57 -7.36 -8.75 0.42
CA THR A 57 -8.30 -9.20 1.46
C THR A 57 -7.56 -9.62 2.73
N ALA A 58 -8.22 -9.56 3.88
CA ALA A 58 -7.67 -10.09 5.13
C ALA A 58 -7.31 -11.58 5.02
N GLU A 59 -8.07 -12.36 4.25
CA GLU A 59 -7.74 -13.77 3.96
C GLU A 59 -6.42 -13.91 3.18
N SER A 60 -6.25 -13.15 2.09
CA SER A 60 -5.01 -13.16 1.31
C SER A 60 -3.80 -12.69 2.11
N TRP A 61 -4.01 -11.72 3.01
CA TRP A 61 -3.00 -11.26 3.95
C TRP A 61 -2.57 -12.38 4.90
N ASP A 62 -3.52 -13.02 5.58
CA ASP A 62 -3.25 -14.11 6.51
C ASP A 62 -2.57 -15.30 5.83
N GLU A 63 -2.94 -15.63 4.59
CA GLU A 63 -2.29 -16.67 3.81
C GLU A 63 -0.83 -16.35 3.45
N VAL A 64 -0.50 -15.09 3.13
CA VAL A 64 0.90 -14.70 2.86
C VAL A 64 1.73 -14.81 4.14
N TRP A 65 1.19 -14.30 5.25
CA TRP A 65 1.93 -14.15 6.50
C TRP A 65 1.83 -15.35 7.44
N GLU A 66 1.15 -16.43 7.03
CA GLU A 66 1.02 -17.65 7.83
C GLU A 66 2.40 -18.20 8.22
N GLY A 67 2.67 -18.29 9.53
CA GLY A 67 3.95 -18.75 10.05
C GLY A 67 5.08 -17.70 10.02
N HIS A 68 4.80 -16.47 9.60
CA HIS A 68 5.76 -15.38 9.39
C HIS A 68 5.34 -14.06 10.06
N ARG A 69 4.68 -14.14 11.23
CA ARG A 69 4.13 -12.95 11.92
C ARG A 69 5.19 -11.95 12.37
N LEU A 70 6.42 -12.38 12.66
CA LEU A 70 7.48 -11.44 13.03
C LEU A 70 7.99 -10.69 11.79
N GLU A 71 8.11 -11.39 10.66
CA GLU A 71 8.44 -10.79 9.36
C GLU A 71 7.36 -9.80 8.92
N GLU A 72 6.08 -10.13 9.10
CA GLU A 72 4.95 -9.22 8.87
C GLU A 72 5.13 -7.91 9.64
N GLN A 73 5.37 -8.00 10.95
CA GLN A 73 5.58 -6.83 11.80
C GLN A 73 6.80 -6.02 11.37
N ALA A 74 7.92 -6.68 11.07
CA ALA A 74 9.14 -6.02 10.61
C ALA A 74 8.93 -5.30 9.28
N TRP A 75 8.22 -5.94 8.35
CA TRP A 75 7.86 -5.35 7.07
C TRP A 75 6.95 -4.15 7.27
N MET A 76 5.94 -4.25 8.14
CA MET A 76 5.06 -3.14 8.48
C MET A 76 5.83 -1.97 9.11
N LEU A 77 6.87 -2.22 9.91
CA LEU A 77 7.69 -1.15 10.50
C LEU A 77 8.57 -0.45 9.45
N CYS A 78 9.13 -1.19 8.49
CA CYS A 78 10.03 -0.61 7.47
C CYS A 78 9.29 -0.01 6.27
N ALA A 79 8.27 -0.69 5.74
CA ALA A 79 7.56 -0.33 4.52
C ALA A 79 6.57 0.81 4.73
N ASN A 80 6.14 1.05 5.99
CA ASN A 80 5.28 2.18 6.34
C ASN A 80 6.01 3.48 6.64
N GLY A 81 7.32 3.54 6.39
CA GLY A 81 8.09 4.79 6.45
C GLY A 81 8.42 5.31 7.86
N ARG A 82 7.92 4.69 8.94
CA ARG A 82 8.26 5.10 10.30
C ARG A 82 9.70 4.75 10.69
N TYR A 83 10.19 3.58 10.28
CA TYR A 83 11.55 3.15 10.55
C TYR A 83 12.29 2.90 9.23
N PRO A 84 13.53 3.41 9.06
CA PRO A 84 14.38 2.95 7.98
C PRO A 84 14.74 1.47 8.19
N ALA A 85 14.98 0.73 7.10
CA ALA A 85 15.32 -0.69 7.16
C ALA A 85 16.47 -0.98 8.14
N ALA A 86 17.52 -0.16 8.11
CA ALA A 86 18.68 -0.30 9.01
C ALA A 86 18.32 -0.23 10.51
N ASP A 87 17.28 0.52 10.88
CA ASP A 87 16.83 0.58 12.27
C ASP A 87 16.10 -0.71 12.66
N VAL A 88 15.25 -1.24 11.78
CA VAL A 88 14.55 -2.52 11.98
C VAL A 88 15.54 -3.69 12.02
N GLU A 89 16.58 -3.68 11.17
CA GLU A 89 17.67 -4.67 11.19
C GLU A 89 18.40 -4.72 12.53
N ALA A 90 18.54 -3.57 13.19
CA ALA A 90 19.18 -3.44 14.49
C ALA A 90 18.24 -3.83 15.65
N MET A 91 16.94 -4.01 15.41
CA MET A 91 15.98 -4.41 16.43
C MET A 91 16.08 -5.90 16.75
N THR A 92 15.87 -6.22 18.01
CA THR A 92 15.61 -7.60 18.44
C THR A 92 14.18 -8.00 18.11
N PRO A 93 13.84 -9.29 18.11
CA PRO A 93 12.47 -9.77 17.90
C PRO A 93 11.46 -9.15 18.88
N GLU A 94 11.82 -9.04 20.17
CA GLU A 94 11.01 -8.33 21.17
C GLU A 94 10.87 -6.84 20.86
N GLY A 95 11.94 -6.20 20.37
CA GLY A 95 11.91 -4.80 19.96
C GLY A 95 10.96 -4.56 18.79
N ILE A 96 10.93 -5.46 17.81
CA ILE A 96 9.99 -5.43 16.68
C ILE A 96 8.55 -5.55 17.17
N ARG A 97 8.26 -6.55 18.02
CA ARG A 97 6.91 -6.74 18.59
C ARG A 97 6.48 -5.51 19.37
N ALA A 98 7.33 -4.99 20.24
CA ALA A 98 7.05 -3.82 21.06
C ALA A 98 6.84 -2.54 20.22
N ALA A 99 7.62 -2.35 19.15
CA ALA A 99 7.46 -1.22 18.25
C ALA A 99 6.19 -1.32 17.40
N TYR A 100 5.80 -2.54 17.02
CA TYR A 100 4.59 -2.81 16.25
C TYR A 100 3.32 -2.64 17.11
N ASP A 101 3.35 -3.13 18.36
CA ASP A 101 2.26 -3.02 19.32
C ASP A 101 2.17 -1.65 20.00
N ASP A 102 3.05 -0.71 19.64
CA ASP A 102 3.02 0.67 20.14
C ASP A 102 1.71 1.34 19.70
N PRO A 103 0.86 1.83 20.62
CA PRO A 103 -0.40 2.50 20.27
C PRO A 103 -0.19 3.78 19.44
N ASP A 104 1.01 4.37 19.48
CA ASP A 104 1.36 5.52 18.66
C ASP A 104 1.86 5.11 17.27
N PHE A 105 1.97 3.81 16.96
CA PHE A 105 2.30 3.31 15.63
C PHE A 105 1.14 3.59 14.66
N GLN A 106 1.34 4.58 13.80
CA GLN A 106 0.39 4.99 12.76
C GLN A 106 1.03 4.73 11.40
N PRO A 107 0.74 3.58 10.76
CA PRO A 107 1.28 3.28 9.44
C PRO A 107 0.64 4.15 8.34
N ASP A 108 1.48 4.76 7.50
CA ASP A 108 1.03 5.68 6.45
C ASP A 108 0.65 4.98 5.13
N CYS A 109 1.31 3.87 4.78
CA CYS A 109 1.22 3.27 3.44
C CYS A 109 0.44 1.95 3.41
N ALA A 110 0.67 1.08 4.39
CA ALA A 110 0.17 -0.27 4.49
C ALA A 110 -0.46 -0.49 5.87
N PHE A 111 -1.77 -0.70 5.90
CA PHE A 111 -2.55 -0.72 7.13
C PHE A 111 -3.84 -1.51 6.94
N TYR A 112 -4.36 -2.02 8.06
CA TYR A 112 -5.68 -2.64 8.08
C TYR A 112 -6.77 -1.59 7.91
N THR A 113 -7.73 -1.89 7.06
CA THR A 113 -8.93 -1.11 6.86
C THR A 113 -10.11 -2.03 6.55
N GLU A 114 -11.30 -1.46 6.43
CA GLU A 114 -12.52 -2.22 6.16
C GLU A 114 -13.29 -1.54 5.05
N ARG A 115 -13.71 -2.34 4.07
CA ARG A 115 -14.65 -1.90 3.06
C ARG A 115 -16.06 -2.27 3.51
N TYR A 116 -16.95 -1.30 3.52
CA TYR A 116 -18.33 -1.48 3.96
C TYR A 116 -19.31 -1.49 2.79
N ASP A 117 -20.57 -1.84 3.06
CA ASP A 117 -21.64 -1.83 2.08
C ASP A 117 -21.90 -0.41 1.51
N TRP A 118 -21.83 0.60 2.35
CA TRP A 118 -22.00 2.01 1.96
C TRP A 118 -20.87 2.52 1.06
N ASP A 119 -19.66 1.95 1.13
CA ASP A 119 -18.59 2.26 0.16
C ASP A 119 -18.95 1.73 -1.23
N VAL A 120 -19.49 0.51 -1.30
CA VAL A 120 -19.94 -0.09 -2.56
C VAL A 120 -21.08 0.71 -3.18
N GLU A 121 -22.05 1.14 -2.36
CA GLU A 121 -23.15 1.99 -2.83
C GLU A 121 -22.64 3.35 -3.36
N ALA A 122 -21.67 3.96 -2.69
CA ALA A 122 -21.06 5.21 -3.12
C ALA A 122 -20.30 5.05 -4.45
N ASP A 123 -19.50 4.00 -4.60
CA ASP A 123 -18.75 3.70 -5.82
C ASP A 123 -19.71 3.45 -7.00
N GLN A 124 -20.81 2.72 -6.78
CA GLN A 124 -21.82 2.47 -7.80
C GLN A 124 -22.54 3.77 -8.21
N ALA A 125 -22.91 4.61 -7.24
CA ALA A 125 -23.55 5.89 -7.52
C ALA A 125 -22.62 6.83 -8.31
N GLU A 126 -21.31 6.80 -8.04
CA GLU A 126 -20.32 7.53 -8.85
C GLU A 126 -20.22 6.96 -10.27
N ALA A 127 -20.15 5.64 -10.41
CA ALA A 127 -20.10 4.98 -11.72
C ALA A 127 -21.32 5.31 -12.58
N ASP A 128 -22.52 5.32 -12.00
CA ASP A 128 -23.78 5.64 -12.68
C ASP A 128 -23.90 7.13 -13.05
N ALA A 129 -23.18 8.02 -12.36
CA ALA A 129 -23.14 9.45 -12.66
C ALA A 129 -22.27 9.79 -13.88
N VAL A 130 -21.44 8.86 -14.38
CA VAL A 130 -20.59 9.06 -15.56
C VAL A 130 -21.39 8.73 -16.83
N PRO A 131 -21.68 9.70 -17.72
CA PRO A 131 -22.42 9.43 -18.94
C PRO A 131 -21.65 8.48 -19.86
N ALA A 132 -22.37 7.50 -20.42
CA ALA A 132 -21.82 6.52 -21.35
C ALA A 132 -21.09 7.22 -22.52
N GLY A 133 -19.76 7.15 -22.53
CA GLY A 133 -18.91 7.76 -23.56
C GLY A 133 -17.74 8.61 -23.02
N ALA A 134 -17.69 8.92 -21.73
CA ALA A 134 -16.52 9.57 -21.13
C ALA A 134 -15.39 8.54 -20.86
N PHE A 135 -14.27 8.66 -21.57
CA PHE A 135 -13.05 7.91 -21.30
C PHE A 135 -12.53 8.24 -19.90
N ARG A 136 -12.30 7.23 -19.05
CA ARG A 136 -11.67 7.38 -17.73
C ARG A 136 -10.15 7.15 -17.86
N PRO A 137 -9.29 8.18 -17.89
CA PRO A 137 -7.88 7.98 -17.63
C PRO A 137 -7.69 7.86 -16.11
N GLY A 138 -7.31 6.67 -15.62
CA GLY A 138 -6.81 6.40 -14.27
C GLY A 138 -7.59 7.07 -13.12
N ALA A 139 -8.43 6.30 -12.43
CA ALA A 139 -9.11 6.73 -11.21
C ALA A 139 -8.07 7.03 -10.09
N LEU A 140 -7.51 8.24 -10.12
CA LEU A 140 -6.80 8.86 -9.02
C LEU A 140 -7.84 9.24 -7.96
N MET A 141 -8.02 8.39 -6.95
CA MET A 141 -8.80 8.79 -5.78
C MET A 141 -8.05 9.89 -5.02
N ARG A 142 -8.81 10.93 -4.65
CA ARG A 142 -8.34 12.16 -4.04
C ARG A 142 -7.67 11.91 -2.68
N CYS A 143 -6.36 12.18 -2.59
CA CYS A 143 -5.79 12.65 -1.33
C CYS A 143 -6.52 13.94 -0.90
N GLY A 144 -6.87 14.01 0.38
CA GLY A 144 -7.55 15.14 0.99
C GLY A 144 -6.84 16.49 0.73
N ALA A 145 -7.67 17.51 0.53
CA ALA A 145 -7.37 18.95 0.47
C ALA A 145 -6.61 19.46 -0.75
N LEU A 146 -7.39 19.94 -1.74
CA LEU A 146 -7.37 21.32 -2.27
C LEU A 146 -8.46 21.44 -3.35
N THR A 147 -9.46 22.28 -3.12
CA THR A 147 -10.49 22.61 -4.12
C THR A 147 -9.90 23.45 -5.25
N PRO A 148 -10.03 23.06 -6.53
CA PRO A 148 -9.81 23.98 -7.63
C PRO A 148 -11.12 24.70 -7.99
N TRP A 149 -11.05 26.03 -8.01
CA TRP A 149 -12.05 26.87 -8.67
C TRP A 149 -11.85 26.77 -10.18
N CYS A 150 -12.88 26.32 -10.91
CA CYS A 150 -12.87 26.34 -12.37
C CYS A 150 -13.30 27.72 -12.88
N GLN A 151 -12.37 28.44 -13.53
CA GLN A 151 -12.70 29.43 -14.56
C GLN A 151 -11.82 29.17 -15.78
N GLY A 152 -12.47 28.90 -16.92
CA GLY A 152 -11.87 29.06 -18.24
C GLY A 152 -11.04 27.87 -18.75
N ALA A 153 -11.52 27.27 -19.85
CA ALA A 153 -10.86 26.24 -20.64
C ALA A 153 -9.38 26.57 -20.95
N THR A 154 -8.44 25.97 -20.21
CA THR A 154 -7.07 25.61 -20.64
C THR A 154 -6.50 24.66 -19.58
N LEU A 155 -6.17 23.42 -19.96
CA LEU A 155 -5.38 22.53 -19.11
C LEU A 155 -3.90 22.84 -19.34
N SER A 156 -3.23 23.37 -18.32
CA SER A 156 -1.77 23.55 -18.34
C SER A 156 -1.18 22.62 -17.29
N PHE A 157 -0.38 21.64 -17.72
CA PHE A 157 0.38 20.77 -16.82
C PHE A 157 1.79 21.36 -16.63
N CYS A 158 2.19 21.55 -15.37
CA CYS A 158 3.58 21.88 -15.02
C CYS A 158 4.24 20.64 -14.39
N VAL A 159 4.99 19.90 -15.19
CA VAL A 159 6.03 18.98 -14.70
C VAL A 159 7.36 19.72 -14.83
N HIS A 160 8.23 19.64 -13.81
CA HIS A 160 9.56 20.26 -13.82
C HIS A 160 10.36 19.94 -15.11
N GLY A 161 10.57 20.91 -16.00
CA GLY A 161 11.42 20.79 -17.21
C GLY A 161 10.73 21.20 -18.52
N PRO A 162 11.45 21.65 -19.57
CA PRO A 162 10.92 22.61 -20.54
C PRO A 162 9.77 22.06 -21.39
N CYS A 163 8.71 22.87 -21.44
CA CYS A 163 7.47 22.64 -22.18
C CYS A 163 7.71 22.43 -23.68
N VAL A 164 7.21 21.33 -24.22
CA VAL A 164 7.00 21.18 -25.66
C VAL A 164 5.50 21.33 -25.91
N GLU A 165 5.10 22.49 -26.42
CA GLU A 165 3.75 22.71 -26.93
C GLU A 165 3.52 21.79 -28.14
N THR A 166 2.52 20.91 -28.06
CA THR A 166 1.97 20.25 -29.24
C THR A 166 0.53 20.71 -29.40
N THR A 167 0.31 21.64 -30.32
CA THR A 167 -1.02 22.08 -30.75
C THR A 167 -1.72 20.91 -31.45
N VAL A 168 -2.81 20.42 -30.88
CA VAL A 168 -3.72 19.51 -31.61
C VAL A 168 -4.62 20.38 -32.46
N LEU A 169 -4.48 20.25 -33.78
CA LEU A 169 -5.35 20.89 -34.78
C LEU A 169 -6.74 20.23 -34.72
N ASP A 170 -7.78 21.02 -34.48
CA ASP A 170 -9.18 20.62 -34.69
C ASP A 170 -9.38 20.22 -36.17
N VAL A 171 -9.88 19.00 -36.40
CA VAL A 171 -10.44 18.59 -37.69
C VAL A 171 -11.96 18.55 -37.54
N VAL A 172 -12.62 19.45 -38.27
CA VAL A 172 -14.08 19.55 -38.45
C VAL A 172 -14.61 18.35 -39.24
#